data_AF-A0A660PF94-F1
#
_entry.id   AF-A0A660PF94-F1
#
_cell.length_a   1.000
_cell.length_b   1.000
_cell.length_c   1.000
_cell.angle_alpha   90.00
_cell.angle_beta   90.00
_cell.angle_gamma   90.00
#
_symmetry.space_group_name_H-M   'P 1'
#
loop_
_entity.id
_entity.type
_entity.pdbx_description
1 polymer ?
#
loop_
_entity_poly.entity_id
_entity_poly.type
_entity_poly.pdbx_seq_one_letter_code
_entity_poly.pdbx_strand_id
1 'polypeptide(L)'
;MKKHGIIAATLLSLILISSSSFSRTALDFKKSNQNNLNKSTAGLPNIQVADHQVGQLQLTVSNTGTFGNGFFSGKDPFTGRGVLGGIYPKGSGVQYVFSGAFWIGAVVERDTLVSTGADGWAAGNYEFKPEVGDAGRLKRRSLIDPTSDDFEGAISEEDIIAVYTDTTIEGVDLDQILNRPHKPLNIKVVEASYAWSYPYAEDFVLFDYKIRNTGYNTLEEVYMGIYQDADVGFAADMSSNNLYSDDICGFVHTIPETLNTSFGEKCTYIDTVNIAWIADNNG
;
A
#
# COMPACT_ATOMS: atom_id res chain seq x y z
N MET A 1 67.94 -7.52 35.16
CA MET A 1 67.02 -7.50 36.31
C MET A 1 65.79 -6.68 35.94
N LYS A 2 64.64 -7.35 35.83
CA LYS A 2 63.36 -6.78 35.34
C LYS A 2 62.79 -5.79 36.36
N LYS A 3 62.61 -4.52 35.98
CA LYS A 3 61.76 -3.57 36.71
C LYS A 3 60.36 -3.68 36.12
N HIS A 4 59.40 -4.16 36.91
CA HIS A 4 57.98 -4.22 36.53
C HIS A 4 57.37 -2.83 36.79
N GLY A 5 56.89 -2.18 35.72
CA GLY A 5 56.07 -0.98 35.81
C GLY A 5 54.64 -1.38 36.16
N ILE A 6 54.13 -0.80 37.25
CA ILE A 6 52.72 -0.88 37.64
C ILE A 6 51.95 0.09 36.74
N ILE A 7 51.12 -0.43 35.85
CA ILE A 7 50.13 0.37 35.12
C ILE A 7 48.84 0.30 35.93
N ALA A 8 48.53 1.38 36.63
CA ALA A 8 47.24 1.57 37.27
C ALA A 8 46.20 1.84 36.16
N ALA A 9 45.31 0.89 35.92
CA ALA A 9 44.15 1.09 35.06
C ALA A 9 43.04 1.73 35.90
N THR A 10 42.81 3.03 35.70
CA THR A 10 41.67 3.74 36.28
C THR A 10 40.44 3.45 35.42
N LEU A 11 39.58 2.55 35.90
CA LEU A 11 38.27 2.30 35.31
C LEU A 11 37.32 3.41 35.77
N LEU A 12 37.07 4.40 34.91
CA LEU A 12 36.06 5.43 35.16
C LEU A 12 34.74 4.97 34.55
N SER A 13 33.95 4.23 35.33
CA SER A 13 32.57 3.87 35.00
C SER A 13 31.67 5.10 35.21
N LEU A 14 31.42 5.85 34.13
CA LEU A 14 30.37 6.86 34.10
C LEU A 14 29.03 6.16 33.81
N ILE A 15 28.23 5.96 34.85
CA ILE A 15 26.83 5.55 34.73
C ILE A 15 26.05 6.78 34.26
N LEU A 16 25.72 6.83 32.97
CA LEU A 16 24.78 7.79 32.43
C LEU A 16 23.37 7.34 32.80
N ILE A 17 22.78 8.10 33.72
CA ILE A 17 21.38 8.04 34.12
C ILE A 17 20.53 8.38 32.89
N SER A 18 19.62 7.50 32.51
CA SER A 18 18.60 7.73 31.49
C SER A 18 17.63 8.81 31.98
N SER A 19 17.88 10.06 31.62
CA SER A 19 16.86 11.11 31.63
C SER A 19 16.09 11.04 30.31
N SER A 20 14.85 10.56 30.38
CA SER A 20 13.84 10.79 29.35
C SER A 20 13.53 12.29 29.32
N SER A 21 14.14 13.00 28.36
CA SER A 21 13.78 14.37 28.03
C SER A 21 14.16 14.67 26.59
N PHE A 22 13.20 14.56 25.68
CA PHE A 22 13.20 15.38 24.47
C PHE A 22 11.88 16.14 24.41
N SER A 23 11.93 17.36 24.94
CA SER A 23 11.03 18.45 24.59
C SER A 23 11.15 18.76 23.10
N ARG A 24 9.99 19.03 22.51
CA ARG A 24 9.81 19.62 21.18
C ARG A 24 10.62 20.92 21.05
N THR A 25 11.35 21.05 19.96
CA THR A 25 11.63 22.35 19.34
C THR A 25 11.30 22.21 17.86
N ALA A 26 10.24 22.89 17.44
CA ALA A 26 9.93 23.09 16.03
C ALA A 26 11.11 23.84 15.39
N LEU A 27 11.82 23.19 14.47
CA LEU A 27 12.74 23.87 13.58
C LEU A 27 11.89 24.50 12.47
N ASP A 28 11.73 25.82 12.60
CA ASP A 28 11.12 26.70 11.62
C ASP A 28 12.00 26.69 10.36
N PHE A 29 11.71 25.79 9.41
CA PHE A 29 12.39 25.75 8.12
C PHE A 29 11.97 26.98 7.31
N LYS A 30 12.77 28.03 7.44
CA LYS A 30 12.73 29.22 6.61
C LYS A 30 12.86 28.80 5.14
N LYS A 31 11.75 28.87 4.40
CA LYS A 31 11.68 28.69 2.94
C LYS A 31 12.80 29.48 2.28
N SER A 32 13.83 28.79 1.78
CA SER A 32 14.82 29.41 0.90
C SER A 32 14.19 29.51 -0.49
N ASN A 33 13.98 30.74 -0.94
CA ASN A 33 13.61 31.04 -2.32
C ASN A 33 14.75 30.63 -3.26
N GLN A 34 14.67 29.43 -3.82
CA GLN A 34 15.41 29.11 -5.04
C GLN A 34 14.57 29.54 -6.23
N ASN A 35 14.76 30.80 -6.65
CA ASN A 35 14.59 31.14 -8.05
C ASN A 35 15.68 30.38 -8.82
N ASN A 36 15.32 29.44 -9.70
CA ASN A 36 15.98 29.30 -11.00
C ASN A 36 15.35 28.23 -11.91
N LEU A 37 15.11 28.69 -13.14
CA LEU A 37 15.05 27.94 -14.40
C LEU A 37 13.79 27.10 -14.61
N ASN A 38 12.86 27.68 -15.38
CA ASN A 38 11.80 26.98 -16.10
C ASN A 38 12.41 25.90 -17.02
N LYS A 39 12.63 24.70 -16.46
CA LYS A 39 12.70 23.46 -17.25
C LYS A 39 11.35 23.28 -17.93
N SER A 40 11.37 22.90 -19.20
CA SER A 40 10.16 22.59 -19.97
C SER A 40 9.24 21.68 -19.16
N THR A 41 8.00 22.09 -18.95
CA THR A 41 6.97 21.33 -18.25
C THR A 41 6.73 19.99 -18.96
N ALA A 42 7.46 18.96 -18.58
CA ALA A 42 6.87 17.63 -18.53
C ALA A 42 5.65 17.77 -17.60
N GLY A 43 4.48 17.32 -18.06
CA GLY A 43 3.27 17.37 -17.22
C GLY A 43 3.51 16.61 -15.92
N LEU A 44 2.83 16.99 -14.85
CA LEU A 44 2.84 16.19 -13.62
C LEU A 44 2.12 14.85 -13.88
N PRO A 45 2.55 13.75 -13.25
CA PRO A 45 1.82 12.48 -13.27
C PRO A 45 0.35 12.69 -12.91
N ASN A 46 -0.57 12.08 -13.67
CA ASN A 46 -2.00 12.23 -13.41
C ASN A 46 -2.45 11.26 -12.33
N ILE A 47 -2.17 11.59 -11.07
CA ILE A 47 -2.55 10.77 -9.92
C ILE A 47 -4.07 10.85 -9.70
N GLN A 48 -4.72 9.69 -9.64
CA GLN A 48 -6.16 9.56 -9.45
C GLN A 48 -6.48 8.45 -8.46
N VAL A 49 -7.61 8.64 -7.78
CA VAL A 49 -8.22 7.67 -6.86
C VAL A 49 -9.69 7.49 -7.26
N ALA A 50 -10.21 6.27 -7.13
CA ALA A 50 -11.61 5.95 -7.37
C ALA A 50 -12.08 4.90 -6.36
N ASP A 51 -13.38 4.86 -6.08
CA ASP A 51 -13.96 3.88 -5.17
C ASP A 51 -14.65 2.77 -5.94
N HIS A 52 -14.42 1.53 -5.52
CA HIS A 52 -15.43 0.48 -5.69
C HIS A 52 -16.62 0.81 -4.81
N GLN A 53 -17.82 0.88 -5.39
CA GLN A 53 -19.07 1.20 -4.71
C GLN A 53 -20.21 0.24 -5.07
N VAL A 54 -20.04 -0.68 -6.02
CA VAL A 54 -21.14 -1.58 -6.43
C VAL A 54 -21.48 -2.62 -5.35
N GLY A 55 -20.48 -3.14 -4.63
CA GLY A 55 -20.63 -4.10 -3.53
C GLY A 55 -20.82 -3.47 -2.14
N GLN A 56 -20.79 -4.31 -1.11
CA GLN A 56 -20.77 -3.92 0.32
C GLN A 56 -19.39 -3.49 0.79
N LEU A 57 -18.30 -4.03 0.24
CA LEU A 57 -16.97 -3.51 0.49
C LEU A 57 -16.72 -2.30 -0.40
N GLN A 58 -16.74 -1.11 0.21
CA GLN A 58 -16.31 0.10 -0.47
C GLN A 58 -14.80 0.20 -0.33
N LEU A 59 -14.08 0.27 -1.45
CA LEU A 59 -12.62 0.28 -1.44
C LEU A 59 -12.08 1.29 -2.44
N THR A 60 -11.38 2.29 -1.92
CA THR A 60 -10.59 3.22 -2.74
C THR A 60 -9.39 2.50 -3.35
N VAL A 61 -9.16 2.71 -4.65
CA VAL A 61 -7.95 2.28 -5.36
C VAL A 61 -7.33 3.47 -6.09
N SER A 62 -6.02 3.43 -6.31
CA SER A 62 -5.27 4.49 -6.98
C SER A 62 -4.48 3.97 -8.17
N ASN A 63 -4.12 4.88 -9.06
CA ASN A 63 -3.12 4.61 -10.11
C ASN A 63 -1.68 4.83 -9.66
N THR A 64 -1.40 4.66 -8.36
CA THR A 64 -0.04 4.63 -7.80
C THR A 64 0.22 3.30 -7.09
N GLY A 65 -0.63 2.28 -7.30
CA GLY A 65 -0.51 0.97 -6.67
C GLY A 65 -0.84 0.99 -5.18
N THR A 66 -1.74 1.89 -4.75
CA THR A 66 -2.27 1.94 -3.38
C THR A 66 -3.77 1.71 -3.36
N PHE A 67 -4.28 1.14 -2.28
CA PHE A 67 -5.71 1.06 -1.97
C PHE A 67 -5.97 1.61 -0.57
N GLY A 68 -7.23 1.92 -0.24
CA GLY A 68 -7.57 2.81 0.86
C GLY A 68 -7.28 4.28 0.53
N ASN A 69 -7.54 5.18 1.48
CA ASN A 69 -7.46 6.63 1.26
C ASN A 69 -6.39 7.34 2.12
N GLY A 70 -5.57 6.58 2.83
CA GLY A 70 -4.55 7.11 3.73
C GLY A 70 -3.39 7.81 3.03
N PHE A 71 -2.85 7.23 1.95
CA PHE A 71 -1.75 7.84 1.19
C PHE A 71 -2.24 8.81 0.11
N PHE A 72 -3.33 8.46 -0.57
CA PHE A 72 -3.93 9.26 -1.62
C PHE A 72 -5.42 9.43 -1.37
N SER A 73 -5.87 10.68 -1.37
CA SER A 73 -7.28 11.04 -1.25
C SER A 73 -7.63 12.09 -2.30
N GLY A 74 -8.92 12.21 -2.61
CA GLY A 74 -9.37 13.09 -3.67
C GLY A 74 -10.81 12.86 -4.06
N LYS A 75 -11.15 13.32 -5.26
CA LYS A 75 -12.45 13.04 -5.87
C LYS A 75 -12.32 11.88 -6.84
N ASP A 76 -13.24 10.94 -6.73
CA ASP A 76 -13.47 9.91 -7.73
C ASP A 76 -13.77 10.59 -9.08
N PRO A 77 -12.98 10.33 -10.14
CA PRO A 77 -13.13 10.99 -11.43
C PRO A 77 -14.40 10.57 -12.19
N PHE A 78 -15.02 9.45 -11.81
CA PHE A 78 -16.21 8.90 -12.44
C PHE A 78 -17.51 9.37 -11.78
N THR A 79 -17.49 9.59 -10.46
CA THR A 79 -18.68 10.03 -9.70
C THR A 79 -18.62 11.49 -9.26
N GLY A 80 -17.43 12.09 -9.23
CA GLY A 80 -17.19 13.46 -8.74
C GLY A 80 -17.26 13.61 -7.21
N ARG A 81 -17.48 12.50 -6.47
CA ARG A 81 -17.59 12.47 -5.01
C ARG A 81 -16.22 12.26 -4.38
N GLY A 82 -16.08 12.61 -3.09
CA GLY A 82 -14.88 12.26 -2.33
C GLY A 82 -14.80 10.75 -2.13
N VAL A 83 -13.57 10.21 -2.20
CA VAL A 83 -13.31 8.79 -1.94
C VAL A 83 -13.42 8.46 -0.46
N LEU A 84 -13.87 7.24 -0.15
CA LEU A 84 -14.29 6.85 1.20
C LEU A 84 -13.25 6.03 1.99
N GLY A 85 -12.28 5.42 1.32
CA GLY A 85 -11.31 4.51 1.92
C GLY A 85 -11.76 3.05 1.82
N GLY A 86 -11.53 2.26 2.87
CA GLY A 86 -12.00 0.88 2.98
C GLY A 86 -13.13 0.72 3.99
N ILE A 87 -14.37 0.97 3.56
CA ILE A 87 -15.56 0.93 4.42
C ILE A 87 -16.35 -0.36 4.20
N TYR A 88 -16.74 -1.01 5.29
CA TYR A 88 -17.61 -2.17 5.26
C TYR A 88 -18.56 -2.21 6.48
N PRO A 89 -19.78 -2.76 6.38
CA PRO A 89 -20.55 -2.82 5.14
C PRO A 89 -20.80 -1.40 4.60
N LYS A 90 -21.16 -1.30 3.33
CA LYS A 90 -21.35 -0.02 2.63
C LYS A 90 -22.28 0.91 3.41
N GLY A 91 -21.82 2.13 3.64
CA GLY A 91 -22.55 3.15 4.40
C GLY A 91 -22.51 3.01 5.93
N SER A 92 -21.78 2.05 6.49
CA SER A 92 -21.59 1.93 7.95
C SER A 92 -20.77 3.07 8.55
N GLY A 93 -19.87 3.66 7.74
CA GLY A 93 -18.85 4.58 8.23
C GLY A 93 -17.73 3.91 9.03
N VAL A 94 -17.69 2.57 9.08
CA VAL A 94 -16.64 1.79 9.74
C VAL A 94 -15.55 1.50 8.71
N GLN A 95 -14.35 2.00 8.99
CA GLN A 95 -13.14 1.83 8.20
C GLN A 95 -12.33 0.65 8.75
N TYR A 96 -11.78 -0.15 7.84
CA TYR A 96 -10.96 -1.33 8.15
C TYR A 96 -9.54 -1.28 7.59
N VAL A 97 -9.21 -0.27 6.79
CA VAL A 97 -7.88 -0.06 6.21
C VAL A 97 -7.62 1.43 6.10
N PHE A 98 -6.48 1.88 6.64
CA PHE A 98 -5.93 3.19 6.33
C PHE A 98 -5.54 3.23 4.86
N SER A 99 -4.56 2.40 4.52
CA SER A 99 -4.13 2.18 3.15
C SER A 99 -3.33 0.87 3.05
N GLY A 100 -3.29 0.30 1.86
CA GLY A 100 -2.31 -0.71 1.49
C GLY A 100 -1.62 -0.34 0.19
N ALA A 101 -0.50 -0.99 -0.10
CA ALA A 101 0.31 -0.71 -1.27
C ALA A 101 0.91 -1.97 -1.87
N PHE A 102 0.94 -2.04 -3.20
CA PHE A 102 1.64 -3.07 -3.94
C PHE A 102 3.16 -2.84 -3.90
N TRP A 103 3.90 -3.88 -3.54
CA TRP A 103 5.35 -3.87 -3.46
C TRP A 103 5.91 -5.01 -4.33
N ILE A 104 7.00 -4.73 -5.04
CA ILE A 104 7.73 -5.71 -5.84
C ILE A 104 9.23 -5.52 -5.68
N GLY A 105 9.91 -6.59 -5.28
CA GLY A 105 11.35 -6.66 -5.17
C GLY A 105 11.94 -7.60 -6.22
N ALA A 106 13.15 -7.29 -6.69
CA ALA A 106 13.90 -8.17 -7.58
C ALA A 106 15.41 -7.95 -7.41
N VAL A 107 16.18 -8.97 -7.79
CA VAL A 107 17.62 -8.86 -8.01
C VAL A 107 17.87 -8.41 -9.45
N VAL A 108 18.52 -7.26 -9.60
CA VAL A 108 18.92 -6.70 -10.90
C VAL A 108 20.44 -6.68 -10.96
N GLU A 109 21.00 -7.56 -11.79
CA GLU A 109 22.44 -7.84 -11.88
C GLU A 109 23.04 -8.34 -10.56
N ARG A 110 23.45 -7.44 -9.66
CA ARG A 110 24.06 -7.74 -8.35
C ARG A 110 23.45 -6.95 -7.20
N ASP A 111 22.36 -6.24 -7.47
CA ASP A 111 21.73 -5.29 -6.58
C ASP A 111 20.31 -5.75 -6.28
N THR A 112 19.85 -5.57 -5.05
CA THR A 112 18.48 -5.91 -4.64
C THR A 112 17.68 -4.61 -4.59
N LEU A 113 16.65 -4.52 -5.43
CA LEU A 113 15.85 -3.33 -5.62
C LEU A 113 14.40 -3.63 -5.29
N VAL A 114 13.68 -2.62 -4.81
CA VAL A 114 12.25 -2.69 -4.48
C VAL A 114 11.58 -1.47 -5.12
N SER A 115 10.39 -1.70 -5.67
CA SER A 115 9.46 -0.65 -6.09
C SER A 115 8.19 -0.74 -5.24
N THR A 116 7.73 0.39 -4.73
CA THR A 116 6.64 0.51 -3.76
C THR A 116 5.58 1.49 -4.24
N GLY A 117 4.31 1.13 -4.01
CA GLY A 117 3.21 2.08 -4.16
C GLY A 117 3.24 3.16 -3.08
N ALA A 118 3.61 2.76 -1.86
CA ALA A 118 3.88 3.63 -0.73
C ALA A 118 4.74 2.88 0.30
N ASP A 119 5.68 3.59 0.93
CA ASP A 119 6.59 3.07 1.97
C ASP A 119 6.13 3.49 3.39
N GLY A 120 4.85 3.28 3.70
CA GLY A 120 4.29 3.51 5.03
C GLY A 120 4.56 4.90 5.61
N TRP A 121 5.24 4.94 6.76
CA TRP A 121 5.59 6.17 7.48
C TRP A 121 6.66 7.01 6.77
N ALA A 122 7.32 6.48 5.73
CA ALA A 122 8.26 7.22 4.91
C ALA A 122 7.54 8.11 3.87
N ALA A 123 6.86 9.14 4.39
CA ALA A 123 6.11 10.09 3.58
C ALA A 123 6.96 10.63 2.42
N GLY A 124 6.41 10.59 1.20
CA GLY A 124 7.09 11.04 -0.03
C GLY A 124 7.69 9.92 -0.88
N ASN A 125 7.81 8.70 -0.35
CA ASN A 125 8.25 7.53 -1.10
C ASN A 125 7.07 6.85 -1.81
N TYR A 126 6.69 7.41 -2.95
CA TYR A 126 5.70 6.82 -3.87
C TYR A 126 6.40 6.56 -5.21
N GLU A 127 6.93 5.36 -5.42
CA GLU A 127 7.83 5.08 -6.55
C GLU A 127 7.04 4.81 -7.84
N PHE A 128 5.86 4.21 -7.72
CA PHE A 128 4.96 4.05 -8.85
C PHE A 128 4.30 5.36 -9.27
N LYS A 129 4.46 5.71 -10.55
CA LYS A 129 3.82 6.89 -11.15
C LYS A 129 2.90 6.48 -12.30
N PRO A 130 1.68 7.05 -12.40
CA PRO A 130 0.90 6.97 -13.62
C PRO A 130 1.51 7.86 -14.70
N GLU A 131 1.07 7.65 -15.93
CA GLU A 131 1.41 8.53 -17.04
C GLU A 131 0.87 9.96 -16.84
N VAL A 132 1.41 10.90 -17.62
CA VAL A 132 0.97 12.31 -17.59
C VAL A 132 -0.31 12.50 -18.40
N GLY A 133 -1.15 13.45 -17.97
CA GLY A 133 -2.38 13.81 -18.68
C GLY A 133 -3.38 12.65 -18.81
N ASP A 134 -4.15 12.61 -19.91
CA ASP A 134 -5.22 11.62 -20.08
C ASP A 134 -4.74 10.17 -20.13
N ALA A 135 -3.47 9.93 -20.49
CA ALA A 135 -2.90 8.58 -20.56
C ALA A 135 -2.77 7.92 -19.18
N GLY A 136 -2.62 8.71 -18.11
CA GLY A 136 -2.52 8.22 -16.74
C GLY A 136 -3.86 8.01 -16.03
N ARG A 137 -4.99 8.34 -16.67
CA ARG A 137 -6.30 8.26 -16.02
C ARG A 137 -6.67 6.83 -15.67
N LEU A 138 -7.35 6.69 -14.53
CA LEU A 138 -8.10 5.48 -14.23
C LEU A 138 -9.14 5.26 -15.33
N LYS A 139 -9.37 3.99 -15.66
CA LYS A 139 -10.43 3.58 -16.59
C LYS A 139 -11.46 2.78 -15.83
N ARG A 140 -12.73 3.02 -16.12
CA ARG A 140 -13.84 2.23 -15.58
C ARG A 140 -14.42 1.36 -16.69
N ARG A 141 -14.84 0.15 -16.35
CA ARG A 141 -15.71 -0.69 -17.18
C ARG A 141 -16.82 -1.28 -16.32
N SER A 142 -17.95 -1.65 -16.92
CA SER A 142 -19.09 -2.15 -16.16
C SER A 142 -20.02 -3.00 -17.01
N LEU A 143 -20.43 -4.16 -16.48
CA LEU A 143 -21.46 -5.00 -17.09
C LEU A 143 -22.90 -4.51 -16.89
N ILE A 144 -23.13 -3.46 -16.09
CA ILE A 144 -24.49 -3.04 -15.67
C ILE A 144 -25.33 -2.55 -16.84
N ASP A 145 -24.74 -1.76 -17.76
CA ASP A 145 -25.44 -1.17 -18.88
C ASP A 145 -24.81 -1.61 -20.21
N PRO A 146 -25.41 -2.58 -20.93
CA PRO A 146 -24.94 -3.05 -22.24
C PRO A 146 -24.90 -1.98 -23.34
N THR A 147 -25.52 -0.82 -23.13
CA THR A 147 -25.54 0.29 -24.09
C THR A 147 -24.48 1.35 -23.81
N SER A 148 -23.80 1.26 -22.67
CA SER A 148 -22.72 2.16 -22.28
C SER A 148 -21.40 1.80 -22.97
N ASP A 149 -20.59 2.81 -23.29
CA ASP A 149 -19.22 2.62 -23.77
C ASP A 149 -18.34 1.87 -22.75
N ASP A 150 -18.69 1.95 -21.46
CA ASP A 150 -18.00 1.25 -20.38
C ASP A 150 -18.25 -0.28 -20.41
N PHE A 151 -19.17 -0.79 -21.24
CA PHE A 151 -19.51 -2.23 -21.29
C PHE A 151 -18.46 -3.07 -22.00
N GLU A 152 -17.78 -2.51 -23.00
CA GLU A 152 -16.88 -3.28 -23.85
C GLU A 152 -15.66 -3.81 -23.05
N GLY A 153 -15.53 -5.13 -22.98
CA GLY A 153 -14.42 -5.78 -22.28
C GLY A 153 -14.48 -5.63 -20.75
N ALA A 154 -15.66 -5.34 -20.19
CA ALA A 154 -15.94 -5.43 -18.77
C ALA A 154 -15.98 -6.90 -18.30
N ILE A 155 -15.47 -7.16 -17.09
CA ILE A 155 -15.45 -8.49 -16.47
C ILE A 155 -16.45 -8.56 -15.30
N SER A 156 -16.66 -7.46 -14.60
CA SER A 156 -17.53 -7.35 -13.43
C SER A 156 -18.54 -6.20 -13.54
N GLU A 157 -19.37 -6.02 -12.51
CA GLU A 157 -20.28 -4.87 -12.49
C GLU A 157 -19.53 -3.55 -12.30
N GLU A 158 -18.32 -3.60 -11.75
CA GLU A 158 -17.42 -2.45 -11.62
C GLU A 158 -15.96 -2.88 -11.74
N ASP A 159 -15.36 -2.59 -12.90
CA ASP A 159 -13.94 -2.74 -13.13
C ASP A 159 -13.27 -1.37 -12.99
N ILE A 160 -12.23 -1.27 -12.16
CA ILE A 160 -11.33 -0.11 -12.15
C ILE A 160 -9.95 -0.56 -12.60
N ILE A 161 -9.45 0.05 -13.68
CA ILE A 161 -8.15 -0.26 -14.27
C ILE A 161 -7.18 0.90 -14.03
N ALA A 162 -6.12 0.59 -13.30
CA ALA A 162 -4.99 1.45 -13.03
C ALA A 162 -3.77 1.03 -13.86
N VAL A 163 -3.04 2.01 -14.38
CA VAL A 163 -1.78 1.78 -15.10
C VAL A 163 -0.73 2.71 -14.56
N TYR A 164 0.37 2.14 -14.10
CA TYR A 164 1.48 2.88 -13.52
C TYR A 164 2.81 2.17 -13.77
N THR A 165 3.89 2.92 -13.60
CA THR A 165 5.24 2.50 -13.92
C THR A 165 6.20 2.89 -12.82
N ASP A 166 7.24 2.08 -12.64
CA ASP A 166 8.44 2.50 -11.94
C ASP A 166 9.57 2.68 -12.96
N THR A 167 9.71 3.91 -13.44
CA THR A 167 10.69 4.31 -14.47
C THR A 167 11.35 5.65 -14.19
N THR A 168 11.04 6.30 -13.05
CA THR A 168 11.50 7.65 -12.74
C THR A 168 11.92 7.76 -11.28
N ILE A 169 12.81 8.72 -11.03
CA ILE A 169 13.20 9.15 -9.68
C ILE A 169 12.57 10.50 -9.32
N GLU A 170 11.80 11.10 -10.24
CA GLU A 170 11.20 12.41 -10.03
C GLU A 170 10.04 12.33 -9.03
N GLY A 171 10.08 13.19 -8.02
CA GLY A 171 9.08 13.19 -6.95
C GLY A 171 9.11 11.92 -6.10
N VAL A 172 10.29 11.32 -5.95
CA VAL A 172 10.59 10.25 -5.01
C VAL A 172 11.69 10.76 -4.07
N ASP A 173 11.45 10.68 -2.77
CA ASP A 173 12.40 11.13 -1.77
C ASP A 173 13.57 10.14 -1.62
N LEU A 174 14.62 10.55 -0.89
CA LEU A 174 15.71 9.65 -0.57
C LEU A 174 15.25 8.65 0.50
N ASP A 175 15.69 7.40 0.39
CA ASP A 175 15.49 6.38 1.43
C ASP A 175 15.95 6.92 2.79
N GLN A 176 15.11 6.74 3.82
CA GLN A 176 15.34 7.33 5.14
C GLN A 176 16.51 6.68 5.90
N ILE A 177 16.89 5.46 5.55
CA ILE A 177 17.90 4.69 6.28
C ILE A 177 19.30 5.01 5.77
N LEU A 178 19.51 4.91 4.46
CA LEU A 178 20.82 5.04 3.80
C LEU A 178 20.94 6.32 2.98
N ASN A 179 19.89 7.15 2.89
CA ASN A 179 19.86 8.40 2.16
C ASN A 179 20.28 8.22 0.69
N ARG A 180 19.78 7.13 0.07
CA ARG A 180 20.07 6.77 -1.32
C ARG A 180 18.89 7.15 -2.21
N PRO A 181 19.15 7.58 -3.45
CA PRO A 181 18.09 7.78 -4.42
C PRO A 181 17.49 6.45 -4.84
N HIS A 182 16.19 6.47 -5.14
CA HIS A 182 15.50 5.35 -5.78
C HIS A 182 16.20 4.92 -7.07
N LYS A 183 16.19 3.61 -7.35
CA LYS A 183 16.69 3.03 -8.59
C LYS A 183 15.55 2.21 -9.22
N PRO A 184 14.90 2.75 -10.27
CA PRO A 184 13.74 2.10 -10.88
C PRO A 184 14.01 0.69 -11.38
N LEU A 185 13.06 -0.22 -11.15
CA LEU A 185 13.02 -1.56 -11.75
C LEU A 185 12.70 -1.52 -13.25
N ASN A 186 12.21 -0.39 -13.78
CA ASN A 186 11.76 -0.22 -15.16
C ASN A 186 10.62 -1.19 -15.50
N ILE A 187 9.59 -1.20 -14.66
CA ILE A 187 8.41 -2.04 -14.83
C ILE A 187 7.17 -1.21 -15.13
N LYS A 188 6.24 -1.84 -15.84
CA LYS A 188 4.87 -1.35 -16.03
C LYS A 188 3.91 -2.32 -15.35
N VAL A 189 3.02 -1.78 -14.55
CA VAL A 189 1.94 -2.52 -13.89
C VAL A 189 0.62 -2.08 -14.50
N VAL A 190 -0.20 -3.07 -14.87
CA VAL A 190 -1.62 -2.89 -15.14
C VAL A 190 -2.35 -3.63 -14.04
N GLU A 191 -2.93 -2.87 -13.14
CA GLU A 191 -3.76 -3.37 -12.04
C GLU A 191 -5.22 -3.23 -12.48
N ALA A 192 -5.98 -4.31 -12.40
CA ALA A 192 -7.42 -4.27 -12.59
C ALA A 192 -8.10 -4.80 -11.33
N SER A 193 -9.03 -4.03 -10.79
CA SER A 193 -9.81 -4.41 -9.62
C SER A 193 -11.29 -4.57 -9.99
N TYR A 194 -11.94 -5.57 -9.41
CA TYR A 194 -13.28 -6.04 -9.83
C TYR A 194 -14.21 -6.19 -8.63
N ALA A 195 -15.44 -5.72 -8.78
CA ALA A 195 -16.48 -5.81 -7.75
C ALA A 195 -17.86 -6.15 -8.33
N TRP A 196 -18.71 -6.72 -7.47
CA TRP A 196 -20.08 -7.14 -7.79
C TRP A 196 -21.07 -6.73 -6.68
N SER A 197 -22.34 -6.58 -7.02
CA SER A 197 -23.46 -6.37 -6.09
C SER A 197 -24.22 -7.65 -5.74
N TYR A 198 -23.86 -8.79 -6.32
CA TYR A 198 -24.54 -10.06 -6.05
C TYR A 198 -24.28 -10.49 -4.60
N PRO A 199 -25.28 -11.00 -3.86
CA PRO A 199 -25.12 -11.38 -2.44
C PRO A 199 -24.01 -12.40 -2.14
N TYR A 200 -23.53 -13.15 -3.14
CA TYR A 200 -22.44 -14.12 -2.99
C TYR A 200 -21.04 -13.54 -3.33
N ALA A 201 -20.97 -12.28 -3.76
CA ALA A 201 -19.74 -11.62 -4.24
C ALA A 201 -19.68 -10.11 -3.88
N GLU A 202 -20.53 -9.64 -2.97
CA GLU A 202 -20.60 -8.23 -2.59
C GLU A 202 -19.61 -7.84 -1.48
N ASP A 203 -18.94 -8.80 -0.87
CA ASP A 203 -18.08 -8.63 0.32
C ASP A 203 -16.57 -8.68 0.04
N PHE A 204 -16.15 -8.69 -1.24
CA PHE A 204 -14.75 -8.62 -1.63
C PHE A 204 -14.52 -7.80 -2.90
N VAL A 205 -13.27 -7.37 -3.09
CA VAL A 205 -12.76 -6.81 -4.34
C VAL A 205 -11.59 -7.67 -4.79
N LEU A 206 -11.62 -8.14 -6.04
CA LEU A 206 -10.52 -8.93 -6.61
C LEU A 206 -9.54 -8.02 -7.32
N PHE A 207 -8.24 -8.27 -7.15
CA PHE A 207 -7.17 -7.56 -7.85
C PHE A 207 -6.42 -8.51 -8.81
N ASP A 208 -6.28 -8.12 -10.07
CA ASP A 208 -5.47 -8.77 -11.11
C ASP A 208 -4.29 -7.86 -11.48
N TYR A 209 -3.07 -8.33 -11.21
CA TYR A 209 -1.84 -7.60 -11.50
C TYR A 209 -1.14 -8.18 -12.72
N LYS A 210 -0.95 -7.36 -13.75
CA LYS A 210 -0.14 -7.67 -14.94
C LYS A 210 1.10 -6.81 -14.95
N ILE A 211 2.23 -7.46 -14.70
CA ILE A 211 3.52 -6.79 -14.55
C ILE A 211 4.40 -7.12 -15.75
N ARG A 212 4.95 -6.08 -16.36
CA ARG A 212 5.84 -6.18 -17.51
C ARG A 212 7.17 -5.52 -17.19
N ASN A 213 8.26 -6.27 -17.33
CA ASN A 213 9.59 -5.70 -17.43
C ASN A 213 9.70 -4.91 -18.76
N THR A 214 9.99 -3.61 -18.65
CA THR A 214 10.19 -2.70 -19.78
C THR A 214 11.65 -2.23 -19.90
N GLY A 215 12.50 -2.62 -18.96
CA GLY A 215 13.94 -2.38 -19.00
C GLY A 215 14.70 -3.39 -19.85
N TYR A 216 16.01 -3.21 -19.91
CA TYR A 216 16.92 -4.09 -20.63
C TYR A 216 17.48 -5.22 -19.75
N ASN A 217 17.47 -5.03 -18.43
CA ASN A 217 18.01 -5.98 -17.48
C ASN A 217 16.96 -7.01 -17.10
N THR A 218 17.39 -8.26 -16.95
CA THR A 218 16.54 -9.33 -16.39
C THR A 218 16.27 -9.05 -14.91
N LEU A 219 15.02 -9.26 -14.49
CA LEU A 219 14.63 -9.27 -13.08
C LEU A 219 14.75 -10.71 -12.59
N GLU A 220 15.73 -10.97 -11.73
CA GLU A 220 15.96 -12.28 -11.11
C GLU A 220 15.34 -12.29 -9.70
N GLU A 221 14.91 -13.46 -9.21
CA GLU A 221 14.35 -13.63 -7.86
C GLU A 221 13.28 -12.57 -7.51
N VAL A 222 12.17 -12.59 -8.25
CA VAL A 222 11.09 -11.60 -8.09
C VAL A 222 10.18 -11.99 -6.92
N TYR A 223 9.98 -11.06 -6.00
CA TYR A 223 9.06 -11.18 -4.87
C TYR A 223 8.01 -10.08 -4.93
N MET A 224 6.77 -10.42 -4.60
CA MET A 224 5.65 -9.49 -4.59
C MET A 224 4.94 -9.58 -3.24
N GLY A 225 4.47 -8.45 -2.75
CA GLY A 225 3.76 -8.36 -1.48
C GLY A 225 2.80 -7.20 -1.47
N ILE A 226 1.87 -7.25 -0.52
CA ILE A 226 1.00 -6.15 -0.19
C ILE A 226 1.42 -5.63 1.18
N TYR A 227 1.88 -4.39 1.21
CA TYR A 227 1.99 -3.64 2.46
C TYR A 227 0.57 -3.24 2.89
N GLN A 228 0.27 -3.39 4.17
CA GLN A 228 -1.04 -3.10 4.74
C GLN A 228 -0.86 -2.32 6.02
N ASP A 229 -1.42 -1.11 6.05
CA ASP A 229 -1.57 -0.29 7.24
C ASP A 229 -3.04 -0.36 7.67
N ALA A 230 -3.28 -0.99 8.80
CA ALA A 230 -4.61 -1.10 9.36
C ALA A 230 -4.96 0.23 10.04
N ASP A 231 -6.23 0.61 9.95
CA ASP A 231 -6.87 1.56 10.85
C ASP A 231 -8.28 1.04 11.02
N VAL A 232 -8.62 0.54 12.20
CA VAL A 232 -9.93 -0.09 12.45
C VAL A 232 -10.77 0.78 13.37
N GLY A 233 -11.82 1.40 12.82
CA GLY A 233 -12.73 2.24 13.60
C GLY A 233 -13.68 3.07 12.75
N PHE A 234 -14.42 3.98 13.39
CA PHE A 234 -15.31 4.89 12.65
C PHE A 234 -14.48 5.96 11.94
N ALA A 235 -14.74 6.16 10.64
CA ALA A 235 -14.06 7.17 9.83
C ALA A 235 -14.22 8.60 10.38
N ALA A 236 -15.30 8.87 11.12
CA ALA A 236 -15.53 10.16 11.79
C ALA A 236 -14.53 10.41 12.94
N ASP A 237 -13.95 9.35 13.52
CA ASP A 237 -13.07 9.41 14.69
C ASP A 237 -11.58 9.49 14.31
N MET A 238 -11.25 9.40 13.03
CA MET A 238 -9.89 9.46 12.47
C MET A 238 -9.04 10.63 12.98
N SER A 239 -9.67 11.76 13.31
CA SER A 239 -8.95 12.95 13.78
C SER A 239 -8.73 13.00 15.30
N SER A 240 -9.43 12.16 16.06
CA SER A 240 -9.52 12.24 17.53
C SER A 240 -9.06 10.97 18.24
N ASN A 241 -9.18 9.81 17.60
CA ASN A 241 -8.81 8.52 18.15
C ASN A 241 -7.79 7.91 17.19
N ASN A 242 -6.58 7.67 17.70
CA ASN A 242 -5.50 7.00 17.00
C ASN A 242 -5.99 5.62 16.53
N LEU A 243 -6.61 5.55 15.34
CA LEU A 243 -7.27 4.34 14.85
C LEU A 243 -6.30 3.19 14.59
N TYR A 244 -4.99 3.50 14.65
CA TYR A 244 -3.79 2.65 14.57
C TYR A 244 -3.31 2.09 15.92
N SER A 245 -3.90 2.49 17.07
CA SER A 245 -3.22 2.35 18.37
C SER A 245 -3.10 0.92 18.93
N ASP A 246 -3.69 -0.09 18.28
CA ASP A 246 -3.52 -1.55 18.54
C ASP A 246 -4.55 -2.42 17.77
N ASP A 247 -4.72 -2.12 16.49
CA ASP A 247 -5.89 -2.45 15.68
C ASP A 247 -6.12 -3.94 15.51
N ILE A 248 -7.18 -4.56 16.06
CA ILE A 248 -7.58 -5.90 15.59
C ILE A 248 -9.09 -5.99 15.32
N CYS A 249 -9.42 -6.09 14.05
CA CYS A 249 -10.53 -6.80 13.40
C CYS A 249 -11.16 -8.12 13.96
N GLY A 250 -11.85 -8.85 13.06
CA GLY A 250 -12.04 -10.31 13.13
C GLY A 250 -13.21 -10.80 12.29
N PHE A 251 -13.05 -11.91 11.56
CA PHE A 251 -14.15 -12.79 11.20
C PHE A 251 -13.56 -14.10 10.71
N VAL A 252 -14.01 -15.24 11.24
CA VAL A 252 -13.68 -16.59 10.77
C VAL A 252 -14.94 -17.43 10.89
N HIS A 253 -15.31 -18.11 9.84
CA HIS A 253 -16.63 -18.67 9.70
C HIS A 253 -16.70 -20.18 10.00
N THR A 254 -15.58 -20.94 10.04
CA THR A 254 -15.32 -22.28 10.64
C THR A 254 -14.16 -23.00 9.92
N ILE A 255 -13.48 -23.94 10.61
CA ILE A 255 -12.22 -24.67 10.24
C ILE A 255 -11.99 -25.88 11.18
N PRO A 256 -12.31 -27.13 10.84
CA PRO A 256 -11.36 -28.26 11.02
C PRO A 256 -11.06 -29.35 9.90
N GLU A 257 -9.81 -29.85 9.89
CA GLU A 257 -9.10 -30.40 8.71
C GLU A 257 -8.59 -31.88 8.80
N THR A 258 -8.16 -32.43 7.63
CA THR A 258 -7.24 -33.54 7.23
C THR A 258 -6.66 -34.68 8.12
N LEU A 259 -7.35 -35.64 8.78
CA LEU A 259 -6.64 -36.69 9.59
C LEU A 259 -6.32 -38.02 8.88
N ASN A 260 -5.07 -38.51 9.02
CA ASN A 260 -4.63 -39.86 8.64
C ASN A 260 -4.93 -40.86 9.78
N THR A 261 -5.60 -42.00 9.52
CA THR A 261 -5.86 -43.04 10.54
C THR A 261 -4.80 -44.16 10.54
N SER A 262 -4.61 -44.81 11.70
CA SER A 262 -3.65 -45.91 11.96
C SER A 262 -3.91 -47.19 11.15
N PHE A 263 -5.02 -47.24 10.41
CA PHE A 263 -5.48 -48.36 9.61
C PHE A 263 -5.37 -48.13 8.10
N GLY A 264 -4.95 -46.94 7.64
CA GLY A 264 -4.85 -46.61 6.21
C GLY A 264 -6.05 -45.86 5.61
N GLU A 265 -7.06 -45.53 6.39
CA GLU A 265 -8.15 -44.62 6.00
C GLU A 265 -7.86 -43.18 6.46
N LYS A 266 -8.40 -42.15 5.80
CA LYS A 266 -8.33 -40.74 6.26
C LYS A 266 -9.75 -40.24 6.54
N CYS A 267 -9.94 -39.41 7.57
CA CYS A 267 -11.25 -38.82 7.85
C CYS A 267 -11.14 -37.38 8.35
N THR A 268 -11.82 -36.46 7.66
CA THR A 268 -11.79 -35.02 7.88
C THR A 268 -13.12 -34.38 7.65
N TYR A 269 -13.42 -33.41 8.50
CA TYR A 269 -14.49 -32.42 8.42
C TYR A 269 -14.29 -31.53 9.67
N ILE A 270 -14.64 -30.27 9.80
CA ILE A 270 -15.57 -29.30 9.22
C ILE A 270 -14.73 -28.22 8.49
N ASP A 271 -15.25 -27.40 7.62
CA ASP A 271 -14.55 -26.15 7.26
C ASP A 271 -15.60 -25.24 6.62
N THR A 272 -15.71 -24.01 7.04
CA THR A 272 -16.48 -23.00 6.30
C THR A 272 -15.87 -21.67 6.67
N VAL A 273 -14.72 -21.30 6.13
CA VAL A 273 -13.86 -20.26 6.72
C VAL A 273 -14.30 -18.82 6.62
N ASN A 274 -15.01 -18.37 5.60
CA ASN A 274 -15.38 -16.97 5.30
C ASN A 274 -14.74 -15.91 6.22
N ILE A 275 -13.41 -15.80 6.18
CA ILE A 275 -12.62 -15.08 7.18
C ILE A 275 -12.35 -13.67 6.68
N ALA A 276 -12.61 -12.65 7.50
CA ALA A 276 -12.04 -11.32 7.30
C ALA A 276 -11.49 -10.79 8.63
N TRP A 277 -10.17 -10.75 8.81
CA TRP A 277 -9.54 -10.12 9.96
C TRP A 277 -8.25 -9.40 9.53
N ILE A 278 -7.85 -8.35 10.24
CA ILE A 278 -6.67 -7.48 10.13
C ILE A 278 -6.19 -7.00 11.52
N ALA A 279 -4.95 -7.27 11.93
CA ALA A 279 -4.49 -7.03 13.31
C ALA A 279 -3.12 -6.31 13.40
N ASP A 280 -2.93 -5.37 14.32
CA ASP A 280 -1.71 -5.19 15.12
C ASP A 280 -2.07 -4.98 16.60
N ASN A 281 -1.96 -6.02 17.43
CA ASN A 281 -1.94 -5.87 18.91
C ASN A 281 -0.54 -6.24 19.45
N ASN A 282 0.48 -5.74 18.73
CA ASN A 282 1.93 -5.76 18.89
C ASN A 282 2.78 -6.83 18.15
N GLY A 283 2.27 -7.42 17.08
CA GLY A 283 3.07 -8.17 16.09
C GLY A 283 2.61 -9.59 15.78
#